data_AF-A4RWM0-F1
#
_entry.id   AF-A4RWM0-F1
#
_cell.length_a   1.000
_cell.length_b   1.000
_cell.length_c   1.000
_cell.angle_alpha   90.00
_cell.angle_beta   90.00
_cell.angle_gamma   90.00
#
_symmetry.space_group_name_H-M   'P 1'
#
loop_
_entity.id
_entity.type
_entity.pdbx_description
1 polymer ?
#
loop_
_entity_poly.entity_id
_entity_poly.type
_entity_poly.pdbx_seq_one_letter_code
_entity_poly.pdbx_strand_id
1 'polypeptide(L)'
;MMRDGGLTIGRCFDAIVDDVTSVDYREGESLAAHLKLDEGVLDVCIPAEATSTANQHLRTRQLWGTDVYTADSDIVAVLTHTGYYRPSGVMPPNLGAVRAVIRATPHPEDGYPSTSRNGIRSRSWGHIKEGCGFVVESARAVTSSGVEIDLTPNTMRRKVSPTFFPIEKEHVVHTRNSAANATGKKGLIREVTIQYNLCNEPWMKYSVSLVADQGFKRSQWTCARLRREVLYVETHHKRYELSCVPGKDGEESRFRWAASKKPLPLDKTREVGVPLPKAHVDVAADDLRWDEIHWGSNSVIIRDKEYQLARLQYLPRGK
;
A
#
# COMPACT_ATOMS: atom_id res chain seq x y z
N MET A 1 -48.81 52.00 7.71
CA MET A 1 -49.28 51.20 8.85
C MET A 1 -48.68 49.82 8.70
N MET A 2 -47.80 49.44 9.64
CA MET A 2 -47.29 48.08 9.97
C MET A 2 -46.56 47.29 8.85
N ARG A 3 -45.23 47.12 8.89
CA ARG A 3 -44.39 46.23 9.75
C ARG A 3 -44.39 44.76 9.33
N ASP A 4 -43.19 44.29 8.96
CA ASP A 4 -42.48 43.06 9.36
C ASP A 4 -41.71 42.52 8.14
N GLY A 5 -40.43 42.13 8.21
CA GLY A 5 -39.58 41.76 9.34
C GLY A 5 -38.67 40.65 8.80
N GLY A 6 -37.38 40.91 8.67
CA GLY A 6 -36.43 40.03 8.00
C GLY A 6 -36.17 38.71 8.72
N LEU A 7 -35.64 37.74 7.97
CA LEU A 7 -34.88 36.63 8.54
C LEU A 7 -33.76 36.22 7.56
N THR A 8 -32.65 36.93 7.64
CA THR A 8 -31.36 36.45 7.13
C THR A 8 -30.90 35.36 8.10
N ILE A 9 -30.95 34.10 7.69
CA ILE A 9 -30.39 33.00 8.48
C ILE A 9 -28.87 33.07 8.33
N GLY A 10 -28.25 33.89 9.17
CA GLY A 10 -26.85 33.72 9.55
C GLY A 10 -26.75 32.46 10.41
N ARG A 11 -26.06 31.44 9.89
CA ARG A 11 -25.51 30.40 10.77
C ARG A 11 -24.16 30.91 11.25
N CYS A 12 -24.17 31.41 12.48
CA CYS A 12 -22.99 31.59 13.32
C CYS A 12 -22.18 30.28 13.31
N PHE A 13 -21.03 30.30 12.66
CA PHE A 13 -19.94 29.37 12.93
C PHE A 13 -19.01 30.09 13.92
N ASP A 14 -19.53 30.38 15.11
CA ASP A 14 -18.70 30.87 16.21
C ASP A 14 -18.24 29.67 17.05
N ALA A 15 -16.93 29.43 16.94
CA ALA A 15 -16.04 28.96 18.00
C ALA A 15 -16.43 27.69 18.78
N ILE A 16 -15.97 26.54 18.26
CA ILE A 16 -15.19 25.64 19.11
C ILE A 16 -13.74 25.86 18.67
N VAL A 17 -13.06 26.78 19.36
CA VAL A 17 -11.59 26.82 19.29
C VAL A 17 -11.16 25.65 20.17
N ASP A 18 -11.11 24.45 19.58
CA ASP A 18 -10.34 23.36 20.15
C ASP A 18 -8.92 23.89 20.40
N ASP A 19 -8.28 23.48 21.50
CA ASP A 19 -6.94 23.91 21.86
C ASP A 19 -5.94 23.39 20.81
N VAL A 20 -5.78 24.13 19.71
CA VAL A 20 -4.94 23.73 18.58
C VAL A 20 -3.49 23.98 18.97
N THR A 21 -2.82 22.92 19.39
CA THR A 21 -1.36 22.96 19.56
C THR A 21 -0.73 22.97 18.17
N SER A 22 0.21 23.89 17.92
CA SER A 22 0.93 23.97 16.64
C SER A 22 2.36 23.47 16.80
N VAL A 23 2.85 22.66 15.86
CA VAL A 23 4.24 22.18 15.82
C VAL A 23 4.84 22.35 14.42
N ASP A 24 6.10 22.74 14.36
CA ASP A 24 6.83 22.80 13.10
C ASP A 24 7.41 21.43 12.75
N TYR A 25 7.15 20.97 11.54
CA TYR A 25 7.69 19.72 11.03
C TYR A 25 9.20 19.80 10.86
N ARG A 26 9.89 18.75 11.30
CA ARG A 26 11.29 18.50 11.01
C ARG A 26 11.46 17.08 10.49
N GLU A 27 12.20 16.95 9.39
CA GLU A 27 12.46 15.63 8.80
C GLU A 27 13.21 14.73 9.79
N GLY A 28 12.64 13.57 10.07
CA GLY A 28 13.21 12.62 11.03
C GLY A 28 12.67 12.70 12.44
N GLU A 29 11.95 13.76 12.80
CA GLU A 29 11.40 13.91 14.14
C GLU A 29 10.02 13.24 14.25
N SER A 30 9.83 12.47 15.32
CA SER A 30 8.57 11.75 15.57
C SER A 30 7.53 12.69 16.19
N LEU A 31 6.29 12.61 15.72
CA LEU A 31 5.17 13.37 16.27
C LEU A 31 4.65 12.78 17.59
N ALA A 32 5.14 11.61 18.01
CA ALA A 32 4.68 10.90 19.19
C ALA A 32 4.71 11.74 20.48
N ALA A 33 5.71 12.61 20.65
CA ALA A 33 5.81 13.46 21.83
C ALA A 33 4.72 14.54 21.92
N HIS A 34 4.12 14.91 20.78
CA HIS A 34 3.09 15.94 20.66
C HIS A 34 1.68 15.35 20.57
N LEU A 35 1.55 14.02 20.43
CA LEU A 35 0.28 13.33 20.29
C LEU A 35 -0.15 12.76 21.63
N LYS A 36 -1.31 13.22 22.11
CA LYS A 36 -1.94 12.70 23.32
C LYS A 36 -3.42 12.47 23.08
N LEU A 37 -3.92 11.36 23.61
CA LEU A 37 -5.33 11.03 23.53
C LEU A 37 -6.14 12.09 24.28
N ASP A 38 -7.29 12.46 23.70
CA ASP A 38 -8.26 13.40 24.26
C ASP A 38 -7.79 14.86 24.47
N GLU A 39 -6.56 15.21 24.07
CA GLU A 39 -6.03 16.60 24.11
C GLU A 39 -6.27 17.39 22.81
N GLY A 40 -7.33 17.07 22.05
CA GLY A 40 -7.71 17.83 20.85
C GLY A 40 -6.90 17.50 19.59
N VAL A 41 -6.65 18.52 18.77
CA VAL A 41 -5.98 18.39 17.46
C VAL A 41 -4.64 19.12 17.43
N LEU A 42 -3.69 18.57 16.67
CA LEU A 42 -2.36 19.13 16.47
C LEU A 42 -2.26 19.69 15.04
N ASP A 43 -1.93 20.97 14.89
CA ASP A 43 -1.62 21.60 13.59
C ASP A 43 -0.12 21.48 13.32
N VAL A 44 0.23 20.69 12.29
CA VAL A 44 1.62 20.46 11.88
C VAL A 44 1.95 21.36 10.70
N CYS A 45 2.89 22.29 10.90
CA CYS A 45 3.37 23.21 9.86
C CYS A 45 4.55 22.61 9.10
N ILE A 46 4.35 22.30 7.81
CA ILE A 46 5.35 21.70 6.94
C ILE A 46 5.90 22.78 6.00
N PRO A 47 7.18 23.20 6.13
CA PRO A 47 7.74 24.21 5.27
C PRO A 47 7.84 23.70 3.83
N ALA A 48 7.67 24.58 2.84
CA ALA A 48 7.55 24.19 1.43
C ALA A 48 8.73 23.33 0.93
N GLU A 49 9.94 23.57 1.43
CA GLU A 49 11.17 22.84 1.07
C GLU A 49 11.10 21.36 1.45
N ALA A 50 10.45 21.07 2.59
CA ALA A 50 10.25 19.73 3.12
C ALA A 50 9.16 18.94 2.39
N THR A 51 8.34 19.60 1.57
CA THR A 51 7.24 18.97 0.83
C THR A 51 7.69 18.28 -0.47
N SER A 52 8.97 18.38 -0.83
CA SER A 52 9.48 17.86 -2.10
C SER A 52 9.77 16.36 -2.07
N THR A 53 9.97 15.76 -3.25
CA THR A 53 10.50 14.37 -3.34
C THR A 53 11.95 14.23 -2.86
N ALA A 54 12.60 15.34 -2.47
CA ALA A 54 13.91 15.35 -1.86
C ALA A 54 13.91 14.89 -0.39
N ASN A 55 12.74 14.81 0.26
CA ASN A 55 12.56 14.26 1.60
C ASN A 55 12.94 12.76 1.65
N GLN A 56 13.92 12.40 2.47
CA GLN A 56 14.43 11.04 2.63
C GLN A 56 13.43 10.12 3.32
N HIS A 57 12.66 10.61 4.29
CA HIS A 57 11.64 9.83 4.99
C HIS A 57 10.48 9.44 4.06
N LEU A 58 10.07 10.36 3.17
CA LEU A 58 9.16 10.07 2.07
C LEU A 58 9.73 9.00 1.12
N ARG A 59 10.98 9.17 0.65
CA ARG A 59 11.63 8.19 -0.27
C ARG A 59 11.77 6.81 0.35
N THR A 60 12.18 6.75 1.61
CA THR A 60 12.36 5.49 2.35
C THR A 60 11.05 4.95 2.90
N ARG A 61 9.91 5.62 2.64
CA ARG A 61 8.56 5.20 3.04
C ARG A 61 8.45 4.94 4.55
N GLN A 62 8.92 5.89 5.37
CA GLN A 62 8.68 5.92 6.83
C GLN A 62 7.19 6.17 7.08
N LEU A 63 6.35 5.19 6.76
CA LEU A 63 4.90 5.28 6.72
C LEU A 63 4.34 3.90 7.06
N TRP A 64 3.57 3.81 8.15
CA TRP A 64 2.92 2.57 8.59
C TRP A 64 1.44 2.82 8.85
N GLY A 65 0.60 1.88 8.39
CA GLY A 65 -0.85 1.98 8.57
C GLY A 65 -1.63 2.55 7.38
N THR A 66 -2.93 2.58 7.54
CA THR A 66 -3.88 3.15 6.60
C THR A 66 -5.04 3.73 7.37
N ASP A 67 -5.47 4.95 7.02
CA ASP A 67 -6.49 5.73 7.71
C ASP A 67 -6.07 6.12 9.15
N VAL A 68 -5.60 5.17 9.96
CA VAL A 68 -4.84 5.36 11.20
C VAL A 68 -3.36 5.03 10.94
N TYR A 69 -2.47 5.95 11.31
CA TYR A 69 -1.02 5.84 11.12
C TYR A 69 -0.31 5.73 12.48
N THR A 70 0.87 5.11 12.49
CA THR A 70 1.71 5.06 13.68
C THR A 70 2.32 6.45 13.94
N ALA A 71 2.55 6.80 15.21
CA ALA A 71 3.07 8.12 15.58
C ALA A 71 4.47 8.45 15.05
N ASP A 72 5.24 7.44 14.62
CA ASP A 72 6.55 7.55 13.97
C ASP A 72 6.46 7.64 12.43
N SER A 73 5.26 7.64 11.85
CA SER A 73 5.07 7.86 10.42
C SER A 73 5.34 9.32 10.04
N ASP A 74 6.10 9.51 8.97
CA ASP A 74 6.40 10.82 8.38
C ASP A 74 5.13 11.47 7.82
N ILE A 75 4.82 12.68 8.28
CA ILE A 75 3.58 13.37 7.92
C ILE A 75 3.51 13.71 6.43
N VAL A 76 4.63 13.99 5.76
CA VAL A 76 4.64 14.25 4.29
C VAL A 76 4.29 12.97 3.53
N ALA A 77 4.81 11.82 3.97
CA ALA A 77 4.43 10.51 3.45
C ALA A 77 2.96 10.19 3.71
N VAL A 78 2.43 10.52 4.89
CA VAL A 78 1.00 10.35 5.23
C VAL A 78 0.11 11.23 4.36
N LEU A 79 0.44 12.51 4.15
CA LEU A 79 -0.30 13.41 3.26
C LEU A 79 -0.28 12.95 1.80
N THR A 80 0.85 12.39 1.35
CA THR A 80 0.96 11.74 0.04
C THR A 80 0.02 10.54 -0.05
N HIS A 81 0.02 9.69 0.97
CA HIS A 81 -0.77 8.47 1.00
C HIS A 81 -2.29 8.75 1.07
N THR A 82 -2.71 9.69 1.92
CA THR A 82 -4.10 10.17 2.01
C THR A 82 -4.53 10.97 0.78
N GLY A 83 -3.56 11.50 0.02
CA GLY A 83 -3.79 12.22 -1.22
C GLY A 83 -4.16 13.69 -1.02
N TYR A 84 -3.89 14.25 0.15
CA TYR A 84 -4.00 15.69 0.40
C TYR A 84 -2.94 16.48 -0.37
N TYR A 85 -1.73 15.94 -0.45
CA TYR A 85 -0.61 16.62 -1.10
C TYR A 85 0.22 15.64 -1.91
N ARG A 86 0.63 16.01 -3.13
CA ARG A 86 1.48 15.18 -3.98
C ARG A 86 2.84 15.86 -4.18
N PRO A 87 3.89 15.41 -3.49
CA PRO A 87 5.25 15.90 -3.67
C PRO A 87 5.70 15.81 -5.12
N SER A 88 6.35 16.88 -5.59
CA SER A 88 7.05 16.94 -6.88
C SER A 88 8.53 17.21 -6.68
N GLY A 89 9.35 16.92 -7.70
CA GLY A 89 10.77 17.26 -7.70
C GLY A 89 11.04 18.76 -7.78
N VAL A 90 10.04 19.52 -8.24
CA VAL A 90 10.06 20.99 -8.27
C VAL A 90 9.01 21.49 -7.29
N MET A 91 9.42 22.36 -6.36
CA MET A 91 8.50 22.98 -5.40
C MET A 91 7.52 23.91 -6.14
N PRO A 92 6.22 23.89 -5.82
CA PRO A 92 5.26 24.79 -6.46
C PRO A 92 5.66 26.26 -6.24
N PRO A 93 5.63 27.11 -7.29
CA PRO A 93 5.90 28.53 -7.13
C PRO A 93 4.86 29.14 -6.18
N ASN A 94 5.33 29.95 -5.24
CA ASN A 94 4.51 30.63 -4.21
C ASN A 94 3.92 29.73 -3.10
N LEU A 95 4.33 28.47 -2.98
CA LEU A 95 4.01 27.68 -1.77
C LEU A 95 4.92 28.12 -0.63
N GLY A 96 4.35 28.52 0.50
CA GLY A 96 5.08 28.85 1.73
C GLY A 96 5.14 27.66 2.69
N ALA A 97 4.00 27.02 2.94
CA ALA A 97 3.91 25.84 3.80
C ALA A 97 2.69 24.98 3.45
N VAL A 98 2.68 23.74 3.93
CA VAL A 98 1.50 22.89 4.02
C VAL A 98 1.20 22.67 5.50
N ARG A 99 -0.02 22.97 5.93
CA ARG A 99 -0.47 22.74 7.31
C ARG A 99 -1.39 21.52 7.34
N ALA A 100 -1.15 20.61 8.28
CA ALA A 100 -1.93 19.39 8.44
C ALA A 100 -2.47 19.31 9.87
N VAL A 101 -3.79 19.27 10.01
CA VAL A 101 -4.46 19.08 11.29
C VAL A 101 -4.60 17.58 11.52
N ILE A 102 -3.98 17.08 12.56
CA ILE A 102 -4.00 15.67 12.93
C ILE A 102 -4.60 15.47 14.32
N ARG A 103 -5.15 14.29 14.57
CA ARG A 103 -5.74 13.93 15.86
C ARG A 103 -5.20 12.60 16.34
N ALA A 104 -4.84 12.54 17.62
CA ALA A 104 -4.45 11.29 18.27
C ALA A 104 -5.64 10.33 18.34
N THR A 105 -5.38 9.04 18.16
CA THR A 105 -6.38 7.97 18.24
C THR A 105 -5.79 6.72 18.87
N PRO A 106 -6.58 5.89 19.57
CA PRO A 106 -6.13 4.58 20.00
C PRO A 106 -5.60 3.73 18.83
N HIS A 107 -4.67 2.83 19.12
CA HIS A 107 -4.17 1.88 18.14
C HIS A 107 -5.30 0.96 17.65
N PRO A 108 -5.30 0.54 16.36
CA PRO A 108 -6.25 -0.45 15.87
C PRO A 108 -6.03 -1.82 16.54
N GLU A 109 -7.11 -2.50 16.93
CA GLU A 109 -7.06 -3.81 17.60
C GLU A 109 -6.38 -4.90 16.74
N ASP A 110 -6.61 -4.87 15.42
CA ASP A 110 -6.01 -5.82 14.47
C ASP A 110 -4.59 -5.41 14.01
N GLY A 111 -4.03 -4.34 14.58
CA GLY A 111 -2.78 -3.73 14.13
C GLY A 111 -2.94 -2.87 12.86
N TYR A 112 -1.81 -2.44 12.32
CA TYR A 112 -1.75 -1.47 11.22
C TYR A 112 -1.67 -2.16 9.86
N PRO A 113 -2.71 -2.07 9.00
CA PRO A 113 -2.66 -2.66 7.67
C PRO A 113 -1.79 -1.84 6.71
N SER A 114 -1.15 -2.53 5.75
CA SER A 114 -0.52 -1.89 4.59
C SER A 114 -1.58 -1.56 3.55
N THR A 115 -1.47 -0.45 2.83
CA THR A 115 -2.15 -0.19 1.55
C THR A 115 -1.24 0.57 0.58
N SER A 116 -1.55 0.59 -0.71
CA SER A 116 -0.99 1.65 -1.57
C SER A 116 -2.08 2.56 -2.13
N ARG A 117 -1.82 3.86 -2.00
CA ARG A 117 -2.70 4.94 -2.43
C ARG A 117 -1.81 6.04 -2.99
N ASN A 118 -2.29 6.75 -4.01
CA ASN A 118 -1.65 7.98 -4.51
C ASN A 118 -0.15 7.84 -4.88
N GLY A 119 0.28 6.65 -5.28
CA GLY A 119 1.65 6.39 -5.72
C GLY A 119 2.64 6.00 -4.61
N ILE A 120 2.19 5.92 -3.35
CA ILE A 120 3.00 5.45 -2.22
C ILE A 120 2.35 4.25 -1.53
N ARG A 121 3.17 3.34 -0.99
CA ARG A 121 2.73 2.17 -0.22
C ARG A 121 3.11 2.34 1.24
N SER A 122 2.15 2.25 2.15
CA SER A 122 2.39 2.16 3.59
C SER A 122 2.86 0.75 3.98
N ARG A 123 3.58 0.64 5.08
CA ARG A 123 3.98 -0.63 5.69
C ARG A 123 2.90 -1.11 6.64
N SER A 124 2.77 -2.43 6.78
CA SER A 124 2.00 -3.00 7.88
C SER A 124 2.83 -2.98 9.16
N TRP A 125 2.15 -2.93 10.29
CA TRP A 125 2.76 -3.08 11.61
C TRP A 125 1.84 -3.87 12.54
N GLY A 126 2.43 -4.55 13.52
CA GLY A 126 1.67 -5.33 14.49
C GLY A 126 0.87 -4.46 15.46
N HIS A 127 0.16 -5.13 16.37
CA HIS A 127 -0.54 -4.47 17.48
C HIS A 127 0.48 -3.80 18.42
N ILE A 128 0.28 -2.51 18.71
CA ILE A 128 1.09 -1.71 19.63
C ILE A 128 0.30 -1.54 20.93
N LYS A 129 0.95 -1.77 22.08
CA LYS A 129 0.28 -1.71 23.40
C LYS A 129 0.33 -0.33 24.05
N GLU A 130 1.34 0.48 23.73
CA GLU A 130 1.62 1.75 24.40
C GLU A 130 1.69 2.88 23.38
N GLY A 131 1.20 4.06 23.79
CA GLY A 131 1.14 5.24 22.95
C GLY A 131 -0.18 5.37 22.19
N CYS A 132 -0.13 6.08 21.08
CA CYS A 132 -1.28 6.30 20.21
C CYS A 132 -0.87 6.30 18.74
N GLY A 133 -1.86 6.10 17.87
CA GLY A 133 -1.74 6.46 16.46
C GLY A 133 -2.29 7.85 16.21
N PHE A 134 -2.32 8.26 14.94
CA PHE A 134 -3.02 9.47 14.54
C PHE A 134 -3.76 9.31 13.22
N VAL A 135 -4.74 10.19 13.02
CA VAL A 135 -5.47 10.37 11.77
C VAL A 135 -5.26 11.81 11.28
N VAL A 136 -5.37 12.03 9.97
CA VAL A 136 -5.36 13.37 9.38
C VAL A 136 -6.80 13.84 9.22
N GLU A 137 -7.17 14.90 9.94
CA GLU A 137 -8.51 15.49 9.89
C GLU A 137 -8.66 16.41 8.67
N SER A 138 -7.68 17.28 8.44
CA SER A 138 -7.67 18.19 7.29
C SER A 138 -6.25 18.64 6.94
N ALA A 139 -6.08 19.20 5.74
CA ALA A 139 -4.84 19.83 5.33
C ALA A 139 -5.12 21.07 4.47
N ARG A 140 -4.24 22.05 4.54
CA ARG A 140 -4.30 23.31 3.78
C ARG A 140 -2.92 23.69 3.28
N ALA A 141 -2.85 24.26 2.08
CA ALA A 141 -1.64 24.90 1.57
C ALA A 141 -1.68 26.39 1.95
N VAL A 142 -0.56 26.92 2.44
CA VAL A 142 -0.38 28.34 2.74
C VAL A 142 0.59 28.91 1.71
N THR A 143 0.14 29.89 0.95
CA THR A 143 1.01 30.57 -0.03
C THR A 143 2.04 31.45 0.67
N SER A 144 3.08 31.87 -0.06
CA SER A 144 4.05 32.87 0.41
C SER A 144 3.41 34.23 0.75
N SER A 145 2.22 34.52 0.22
CA SER A 145 1.41 35.70 0.55
C SER A 145 0.46 35.49 1.74
N GLY A 146 0.50 34.32 2.39
CA GLY A 146 -0.34 33.99 3.55
C GLY A 146 -1.77 33.57 3.23
N VAL A 147 -2.09 33.32 1.95
CA VAL A 147 -3.43 32.82 1.56
C VAL A 147 -3.50 31.33 1.87
N GLU A 148 -4.53 30.93 2.59
CA GLU A 148 -4.80 29.52 2.88
C GLU A 148 -5.73 28.91 1.83
N ILE A 149 -5.38 27.71 1.36
CA ILE A 149 -6.11 26.94 0.34
C ILE A 149 -6.37 25.55 0.91
N ASP A 150 -7.63 25.20 1.12
CA ASP A 150 -8.00 23.87 1.60
C ASP A 150 -7.62 22.78 0.58
N LEU A 151 -6.95 21.74 1.06
CA LEU A 151 -6.58 20.58 0.28
C LEU A 151 -7.64 19.49 0.44
N THR A 152 -8.05 18.90 -0.68
CA THR A 152 -9.02 17.80 -0.66
C THR A 152 -8.28 16.47 -0.73
N PRO A 153 -8.61 15.46 0.10
CA PRO A 153 -7.95 14.18 0.05
C PRO A 153 -8.40 13.39 -1.19
N ASN A 154 -7.47 12.68 -1.82
CA ASN A 154 -7.82 11.66 -2.80
C ASN A 154 -8.04 10.31 -2.13
N THR A 155 -9.27 10.08 -1.69
CA THR A 155 -9.71 8.84 -1.03
C THR A 155 -9.91 7.68 -2.01
N MET A 156 -9.72 7.87 -3.32
CA MET A 156 -9.77 6.79 -4.30
C MET A 156 -8.73 5.72 -3.97
N ARG A 157 -9.17 4.70 -3.25
CA ARG A 157 -8.48 3.43 -3.14
C ARG A 157 -8.57 2.80 -4.51
N ARG A 158 -7.63 3.09 -5.42
CA ARG A 158 -7.43 2.22 -6.58
C ARG A 158 -6.98 0.87 -6.05
N LYS A 159 -7.96 0.05 -5.65
CA LYS A 159 -7.72 -1.30 -5.15
C LYS A 159 -7.18 -2.20 -6.25
N VAL A 160 -7.45 -1.84 -7.50
CA VAL A 160 -6.95 -2.52 -8.69
C VAL A 160 -5.84 -1.70 -9.30
N SER A 161 -4.68 -2.33 -9.44
CA SER A 161 -3.55 -1.82 -10.19
C SER A 161 -3.65 -2.30 -11.65
N PRO A 162 -3.13 -1.53 -12.61
CA PRO A 162 -2.98 -2.02 -13.97
C PRO A 162 -2.17 -3.32 -13.96
N THR A 163 -2.68 -4.37 -14.61
CA THR A 163 -1.96 -5.63 -14.74
C THR A 163 -0.80 -5.51 -15.72
N PHE A 164 -0.80 -4.50 -16.59
CA PHE A 164 0.35 -4.20 -17.44
C PHE A 164 1.34 -3.31 -16.67
N PHE A 165 2.50 -3.87 -16.32
CA PHE A 165 3.62 -3.08 -15.82
C PHE A 165 4.60 -2.87 -16.98
N PRO A 166 4.95 -1.61 -17.33
CA PRO A 166 6.05 -1.38 -18.25
C PRO A 166 7.27 -2.07 -17.66
N ILE A 167 7.98 -2.84 -18.49
CA ILE A 167 9.26 -3.43 -18.11
C ILE A 167 10.18 -2.24 -17.83
N GLU A 168 10.29 -1.82 -16.57
CA GLU A 168 11.41 -1.00 -16.13
C GLU A 168 12.65 -1.84 -16.41
N LYS A 169 13.37 -1.48 -17.48
CA LYS A 169 14.78 -1.82 -17.55
C LYS A 169 15.38 -1.14 -16.32
N GLU A 170 15.74 -1.96 -15.35
CA GLU A 170 16.26 -1.56 -14.05
C GLU A 170 17.43 -0.57 -14.19
N HIS A 171 17.48 0.42 -13.30
CA HIS A 171 18.67 1.24 -13.09
C HIS A 171 19.80 0.31 -12.65
N VAL A 172 20.79 0.11 -13.52
CA VAL A 172 22.01 -0.62 -13.17
C VAL A 172 22.70 0.16 -12.06
N VAL A 173 22.70 -0.37 -10.84
CA VAL A 173 23.53 0.15 -9.76
C VAL A 173 24.98 -0.20 -10.09
N HIS A 174 25.71 0.77 -10.62
CA HIS A 174 27.14 0.64 -10.87
C HIS A 174 27.89 0.56 -9.54
N THR A 175 28.07 -0.65 -8.99
CA THR A 175 29.11 -0.87 -7.99
C THR A 175 30.46 -1.00 -8.70
N ARG A 176 31.54 -0.48 -8.11
CA ARG A 176 32.89 -0.34 -8.71
C ARG A 176 33.52 -1.63 -9.28
N ASN A 177 32.94 -2.82 -9.03
CA ASN A 177 33.41 -4.11 -9.59
C ASN A 177 32.57 -4.66 -10.75
N SER A 178 31.58 -3.92 -11.27
CA SER A 178 30.60 -4.47 -12.22
C SER A 178 31.09 -4.61 -13.67
N ALA A 179 32.25 -4.03 -14.02
CA ALA A 179 32.76 -4.08 -15.40
C ALA A 179 33.17 -5.51 -15.83
N ALA A 180 33.57 -6.37 -14.89
CA ALA A 180 34.03 -7.73 -15.19
C ALA A 180 32.90 -8.75 -15.42
N ASN A 181 31.64 -8.40 -15.15
CA ASN A 181 30.49 -9.33 -15.24
C ASN A 181 29.50 -8.99 -16.36
N ALA A 182 29.84 -8.04 -17.25
CA ALA A 182 28.95 -7.52 -18.29
C ALA A 182 28.54 -8.54 -19.36
N THR A 183 29.24 -9.67 -19.48
CA THR A 183 29.02 -10.66 -20.56
C THR A 183 28.29 -11.93 -20.12
N GLY A 184 27.87 -12.07 -18.86
CA GLY A 184 27.49 -13.39 -18.31
C GLY A 184 26.15 -13.56 -17.61
N LYS A 185 25.33 -12.53 -17.35
CA LYS A 185 24.13 -12.70 -16.50
C LYS A 185 22.85 -12.15 -17.13
N LYS A 186 22.14 -13.02 -17.85
CA LYS A 186 20.68 -12.92 -18.05
C LYS A 186 19.99 -13.04 -16.68
N GLY A 187 19.31 -11.96 -16.27
CA GLY A 187 18.43 -11.94 -15.10
C GLY A 187 19.14 -11.55 -13.82
N LEU A 188 19.56 -10.29 -13.68
CA LEU A 188 20.19 -9.81 -12.45
C LEU A 188 19.19 -9.01 -11.60
N ILE A 189 18.65 -9.71 -10.60
CA ILE A 189 18.28 -9.29 -9.24
C ILE A 189 17.75 -7.85 -9.08
N ARG A 190 16.42 -7.75 -9.28
CA ARG A 190 15.49 -6.84 -8.60
C ARG A 190 15.90 -6.63 -7.14
N GLU A 191 15.79 -5.44 -6.56
CA GLU A 191 15.83 -5.28 -5.08
C GLU A 191 14.79 -6.22 -4.44
N VAL A 192 15.23 -7.41 -4.03
CA VAL A 192 14.36 -8.43 -3.47
C VAL A 192 14.29 -8.19 -1.97
N THR A 193 13.23 -7.53 -1.51
CA THR A 193 12.88 -7.66 -0.09
C THR A 193 12.35 -9.08 0.12
N ILE A 194 13.15 -9.94 0.75
CA ILE A 194 12.71 -11.25 1.23
C ILE A 194 11.92 -11.05 2.53
N GLN A 195 10.85 -11.83 2.70
CA GLN A 195 10.13 -11.97 3.97
C GLN A 195 10.00 -13.46 4.30
N TYR A 196 10.19 -13.80 5.57
CA TYR A 196 9.91 -15.17 6.03
C TYR A 196 8.41 -15.45 5.93
N ASN A 197 8.01 -16.62 5.42
CA ASN A 197 6.63 -17.06 5.26
C ASN A 197 6.04 -17.61 6.59
N LEU A 198 4.80 -18.10 6.57
CA LEU A 198 4.16 -18.71 7.75
C LEU A 198 4.85 -19.98 8.28
N CYS A 199 5.79 -20.56 7.53
CA CYS A 199 6.61 -21.71 7.91
C CYS A 199 8.07 -21.32 8.20
N ASN A 200 8.37 -20.03 8.34
CA ASN A 200 9.71 -19.48 8.54
C ASN A 200 10.72 -19.81 7.40
N GLU A 201 10.25 -19.82 6.16
CA GLU A 201 11.06 -19.97 4.95
C GLU A 201 11.12 -18.64 4.17
N PRO A 202 12.24 -18.32 3.49
CA PRO A 202 12.39 -17.07 2.77
C PRO A 202 11.51 -17.03 1.49
N TRP A 203 10.54 -16.12 1.45
CA TRP A 203 9.68 -15.85 0.29
C TRP A 203 9.83 -14.41 -0.22
N MET A 204 9.37 -14.15 -1.45
CA MET A 204 9.35 -12.80 -2.00
C MET A 204 8.30 -11.95 -1.28
N LYS A 205 8.67 -10.74 -0.83
CA LYS A 205 7.67 -9.74 -0.43
C LYS A 205 6.74 -9.45 -1.60
N TYR A 206 5.45 -9.38 -1.33
CA TYR A 206 4.44 -9.11 -2.35
C TYR A 206 4.70 -7.72 -2.96
N SER A 207 4.67 -7.68 -4.29
CA SER A 207 4.64 -6.48 -5.10
C SER A 207 3.78 -6.76 -6.32
N VAL A 208 2.89 -5.84 -6.69
CA VAL A 208 2.06 -5.98 -7.89
C VAL A 208 2.90 -6.29 -9.13
N SER A 209 4.11 -5.74 -9.21
CA SER A 209 5.05 -5.93 -10.31
C SER A 209 5.61 -7.38 -10.45
N LEU A 210 5.33 -8.27 -9.50
CA LEU A 210 5.62 -9.72 -9.53
C LEU A 210 4.44 -10.56 -10.04
N VAL A 211 3.23 -9.98 -10.08
CA VAL A 211 1.98 -10.60 -10.58
C VAL A 211 1.41 -9.87 -11.79
N ALA A 212 1.94 -8.70 -12.13
CA ALA A 212 1.64 -7.97 -13.34
C ALA A 212 2.25 -8.65 -14.56
N ASP A 213 1.54 -8.56 -15.68
CA ASP A 213 1.99 -8.91 -17.01
C ASP A 213 3.21 -8.03 -17.37
N GLN A 214 4.35 -8.68 -17.51
CA GLN A 214 5.62 -8.01 -17.79
C GLN A 214 5.77 -7.82 -19.31
N GLY A 215 5.37 -6.65 -19.80
CA GLY A 215 5.49 -6.27 -21.20
C GLY A 215 4.57 -7.03 -22.17
N PHE A 216 4.90 -6.98 -23.46
CA PHE A 216 4.00 -7.40 -24.54
C PHE A 216 4.09 -8.90 -24.90
N LYS A 217 5.00 -9.65 -24.27
CA LYS A 217 5.13 -11.09 -24.54
C LYS A 217 4.07 -11.87 -23.79
N ARG A 218 3.04 -12.36 -24.49
CA ARG A 218 1.94 -13.15 -23.92
C ARG A 218 2.39 -14.36 -23.10
N SER A 219 3.53 -14.98 -23.44
CA SER A 219 4.09 -16.10 -22.67
C SER A 219 4.63 -15.70 -21.28
N GLN A 220 4.87 -14.41 -21.05
CA GLN A 220 5.34 -13.85 -19.79
C GLN A 220 4.21 -13.24 -18.95
N TRP A 221 2.98 -13.25 -19.47
CA TRP A 221 1.79 -12.82 -18.73
C TRP A 221 1.50 -13.79 -17.59
N THR A 222 0.97 -13.29 -16.50
CA THR A 222 0.73 -14.08 -15.28
C THR A 222 -0.30 -15.18 -15.54
N CYS A 223 -1.35 -14.89 -16.33
CA CYS A 223 -2.32 -15.91 -16.73
C CYS A 223 -1.68 -17.06 -17.52
N ALA A 224 -0.71 -16.78 -18.40
CA ALA A 224 0.03 -17.79 -19.14
C ALA A 224 1.00 -18.56 -18.25
N ARG A 225 1.66 -17.88 -17.31
CA ARG A 225 2.54 -18.47 -16.30
C ARG A 225 1.80 -19.48 -15.42
N LEU A 226 0.58 -19.15 -15.00
CA LEU A 226 -0.27 -20.02 -14.16
C LEU A 226 -0.68 -21.34 -14.84
N ARG A 227 -0.50 -21.49 -16.15
CA ARG A 227 -0.68 -22.78 -16.84
C ARG A 227 0.41 -23.79 -16.50
N ARG A 228 1.59 -23.32 -16.07
CA ARG A 228 2.78 -24.14 -15.76
C ARG A 228 3.14 -24.11 -14.28
N GLU A 229 2.78 -23.03 -13.60
CA GLU A 229 3.05 -22.80 -12.19
C GLU A 229 1.75 -22.54 -11.41
N VAL A 230 1.83 -22.64 -10.09
CA VAL A 230 0.78 -22.25 -9.15
C VAL A 230 1.31 -21.09 -8.33
N LEU A 231 0.51 -20.05 -8.17
CA LEU A 231 0.87 -18.90 -7.36
C LEU A 231 0.36 -19.12 -5.93
N TYR A 232 1.29 -19.22 -4.99
CA TYR A 232 0.99 -19.17 -3.57
C TYR A 232 1.20 -17.75 -3.05
N VAL A 233 0.26 -17.26 -2.26
CA VAL A 233 0.34 -15.96 -1.61
C VAL A 233 -0.05 -16.08 -0.14
N GLU A 234 0.50 -15.21 0.69
CA GLU A 234 0.13 -15.17 2.10
C GLU A 234 -0.27 -13.77 2.53
N THR A 235 -1.29 -13.73 3.38
CA THR A 235 -1.53 -12.64 4.32
C THR A 235 -0.55 -12.78 5.51
N HIS A 236 -0.68 -11.94 6.53
CA HIS A 236 0.07 -12.13 7.77
C HIS A 236 -0.32 -13.41 8.53
N HIS A 237 -1.48 -14.03 8.25
CA HIS A 237 -2.04 -15.11 9.07
C HIS A 237 -2.51 -16.36 8.28
N LYS A 238 -2.70 -16.24 6.96
CA LYS A 238 -3.27 -17.30 6.10
C LYS A 238 -2.54 -17.40 4.77
N ARG A 239 -2.44 -18.62 4.24
CA ARG A 239 -1.90 -18.95 2.91
C ARG A 239 -3.04 -19.29 1.94
N TYR A 240 -2.92 -18.80 0.71
CA TYR A 240 -3.83 -19.06 -0.40
C TYR A 240 -3.06 -19.56 -1.62
N GLU A 241 -3.73 -20.32 -2.48
CA GLU A 241 -3.26 -20.71 -3.80
C GLU A 241 -4.19 -20.19 -4.89
N LEU A 242 -3.58 -19.71 -5.98
CA LEU A 242 -4.24 -19.44 -7.25
C LEU A 242 -3.70 -20.44 -8.28
N SER A 243 -4.59 -21.28 -8.78
CA SER A 243 -4.25 -22.33 -9.76
C SER A 243 -5.11 -22.22 -11.02
N CYS A 244 -4.50 -22.48 -12.18
CA CYS A 244 -5.21 -22.55 -13.46
C CYS A 244 -5.82 -23.94 -13.65
N VAL A 245 -7.09 -24.04 -13.99
CA VAL A 245 -7.75 -25.22 -14.53
C VAL A 245 -7.83 -25.03 -16.05
N PRO A 246 -7.00 -25.71 -16.85
CA PRO A 246 -7.04 -25.55 -18.29
C PRO A 246 -8.40 -26.03 -18.84
N GLY A 247 -9.01 -25.21 -19.69
CA GLY A 247 -10.22 -25.58 -20.42
C GLY A 247 -9.95 -26.70 -21.42
N LYS A 248 -10.99 -27.43 -21.80
CA LYS A 248 -10.90 -28.43 -22.88
C LYS A 248 -11.07 -27.72 -24.23
N ASP A 249 -10.42 -28.23 -25.28
CA ASP A 249 -10.73 -27.93 -26.68
C ASP A 249 -11.04 -26.45 -27.02
N GLY A 250 -10.12 -25.55 -26.69
CA GLY A 250 -10.23 -24.13 -27.05
C GLY A 250 -11.06 -23.27 -26.08
N GLU A 251 -11.63 -23.88 -25.04
CA GLU A 251 -12.25 -23.13 -23.94
C GLU A 251 -11.23 -22.30 -23.16
N GLU A 252 -11.69 -21.16 -22.66
CA GLU A 252 -10.86 -20.30 -21.81
C GLU A 252 -10.43 -21.04 -20.54
N SER A 253 -9.19 -20.77 -20.12
CA SER A 253 -8.70 -21.30 -18.85
C SER A 253 -9.48 -20.69 -17.69
N ARG A 254 -9.90 -21.53 -16.74
CA ARG A 254 -10.54 -21.12 -15.49
C ARG A 254 -9.53 -21.13 -14.36
N PHE A 255 -9.83 -20.45 -13.27
CA PHE A 255 -8.93 -20.36 -12.12
C PHE A 255 -9.64 -20.75 -10.84
N ARG A 256 -8.87 -21.30 -9.90
CA ARG A 256 -9.33 -21.67 -8.57
C ARG A 256 -8.51 -20.93 -7.54
N TRP A 257 -9.22 -20.27 -6.62
CA TRP A 257 -8.67 -19.62 -5.44
C TRP A 257 -9.03 -20.44 -4.20
N ALA A 258 -8.01 -20.98 -3.51
CA ALA A 258 -8.23 -21.84 -2.35
C ALA A 258 -7.35 -21.42 -1.17
N ALA A 259 -7.91 -21.47 0.03
CA ALA A 259 -7.18 -21.24 1.28
C ALA A 259 -6.54 -22.56 1.72
N SER A 260 -5.26 -22.54 2.10
CA SER A 260 -4.64 -23.72 2.73
C SER A 260 -5.21 -23.92 4.13
N LYS A 261 -5.69 -25.13 4.43
CA LYS A 261 -6.16 -25.50 5.78
C LYS A 261 -5.05 -25.35 6.82
N LYS A 262 -3.82 -25.73 6.42
CA LYS A 262 -2.60 -25.55 7.17
C LYS A 262 -1.47 -25.12 6.23
N PRO A 263 -0.72 -24.03 6.53
CA PRO A 263 0.49 -23.70 5.80
C PRO A 263 1.51 -24.84 5.93
N LEU A 264 2.01 -25.33 4.78
CA LEU A 264 3.01 -26.39 4.72
C LEU A 264 4.37 -25.81 4.30
N PRO A 265 5.50 -26.29 4.82
CA PRO A 265 6.82 -25.98 4.25
C PRO A 265 6.87 -26.31 2.75
N LEU A 266 7.79 -25.69 2.02
CA LEU A 266 7.92 -25.83 0.56
C LEU A 266 8.12 -27.28 0.12
N ASP A 267 8.98 -28.03 0.82
CA ASP A 267 9.25 -29.42 0.49
C ASP A 267 8.01 -30.30 0.70
N LYS A 268 7.28 -30.09 1.80
CA LYS A 268 6.01 -30.79 2.04
C LYS A 268 4.91 -30.40 1.05
N THR A 269 4.88 -29.15 0.62
CA THR A 269 3.95 -28.71 -0.44
C THR A 269 4.24 -29.45 -1.74
N ARG A 270 5.51 -29.64 -2.10
CA ARG A 270 5.92 -30.40 -3.30
C ARG A 270 5.62 -31.89 -3.19
N GLU A 271 5.88 -32.49 -2.02
CA GLU A 271 5.57 -33.91 -1.75
C GLU A 271 4.06 -34.19 -1.86
N VAL A 272 3.22 -33.31 -1.32
CA VAL A 272 1.75 -33.47 -1.33
C VAL A 272 1.17 -33.19 -2.72
N GLY A 273 1.74 -32.25 -3.48
CA GLY A 273 1.34 -31.92 -4.84
C GLY A 273 1.09 -30.43 -5.05
N VAL A 274 1.33 -29.96 -6.27
CA VAL A 274 1.15 -28.56 -6.69
C VAL A 274 0.28 -28.51 -7.96
N PRO A 275 -0.95 -27.97 -7.94
CA PRO A 275 -1.67 -27.38 -6.78
C PRO A 275 -1.97 -28.38 -5.67
N LEU A 276 -2.26 -27.89 -4.47
CA LEU A 276 -2.59 -28.77 -3.35
C LEU A 276 -3.89 -29.56 -3.62
N PRO A 277 -3.97 -30.85 -3.21
CA PRO A 277 -5.19 -31.64 -3.28
C PRO A 277 -6.30 -31.06 -2.40
N LYS A 278 -7.56 -31.35 -2.74
CA LYS A 278 -8.77 -30.88 -2.00
C LYS A 278 -8.76 -31.22 -0.51
N ALA A 279 -8.02 -32.26 -0.10
CA ALA A 279 -7.87 -32.60 1.32
C ALA A 279 -7.17 -31.48 2.13
N HIS A 280 -6.26 -30.71 1.49
CA HIS A 280 -5.41 -29.71 2.15
C HIS A 280 -5.88 -28.26 1.97
N VAL A 281 -6.93 -28.03 1.19
CA VAL A 281 -7.42 -26.69 0.88
C VAL A 281 -8.93 -26.57 1.08
N ASP A 282 -9.37 -25.38 1.44
CA ASP A 282 -10.76 -24.95 1.39
C ASP A 282 -10.92 -24.03 0.17
N VAL A 283 -11.71 -24.46 -0.81
CA VAL A 283 -11.92 -23.68 -2.04
C VAL A 283 -12.75 -22.46 -1.70
N ALA A 284 -12.14 -21.28 -1.80
CA ALA A 284 -12.77 -20.01 -1.47
C ALA A 284 -13.51 -19.42 -2.68
N ALA A 285 -13.00 -19.63 -3.89
CA ALA A 285 -13.71 -19.37 -5.14
C ALA A 285 -13.22 -20.33 -6.24
N ASP A 286 -14.15 -20.86 -7.02
CA ASP A 286 -13.89 -21.76 -8.14
C ASP A 286 -14.51 -21.22 -9.42
N ASP A 287 -14.09 -21.80 -10.55
CA ASP A 287 -14.53 -21.42 -11.90
C ASP A 287 -14.39 -19.91 -12.17
N LEU A 288 -13.26 -19.34 -11.75
CA LEU A 288 -12.98 -17.92 -11.95
C LEU A 288 -12.51 -17.66 -13.38
N ARG A 289 -13.05 -16.62 -14.00
CA ARG A 289 -12.44 -15.99 -15.17
C ARG A 289 -11.26 -15.12 -14.76
N TRP A 290 -10.36 -14.83 -15.69
CA TRP A 290 -9.20 -13.99 -15.42
C TRP A 290 -9.58 -12.55 -15.03
N ASP A 291 -10.66 -12.02 -15.61
CA ASP A 291 -11.18 -10.67 -15.34
C ASP A 291 -11.89 -10.55 -13.99
N GLU A 292 -12.16 -11.65 -13.28
CA GLU A 292 -12.69 -11.65 -11.90
C GLU A 292 -11.57 -11.56 -10.85
N ILE A 293 -10.30 -11.54 -11.27
CA ILE A 293 -9.12 -11.48 -10.40
C ILE A 293 -8.47 -10.11 -10.56
N HIS A 294 -8.64 -9.26 -9.55
CA HIS A 294 -8.11 -7.91 -9.60
C HIS A 294 -6.92 -7.76 -8.67
N TRP A 295 -5.75 -7.57 -9.26
CA TRP A 295 -4.51 -7.37 -8.51
C TRP A 295 -4.40 -5.93 -8.00
N GLY A 296 -4.24 -5.78 -6.70
CA GLY A 296 -3.91 -4.53 -6.05
C GLY A 296 -2.43 -4.39 -5.79
N SER A 297 -2.05 -3.21 -5.33
CA SER A 297 -0.67 -2.87 -4.98
C SER A 297 -0.12 -3.66 -3.79
N ASN A 298 -1.02 -4.16 -2.94
CA ASN A 298 -0.75 -4.99 -1.78
C ASN A 298 -1.92 -5.92 -1.42
N SER A 299 -2.85 -6.12 -2.33
CA SER A 299 -4.03 -6.96 -2.13
C SER A 299 -4.41 -7.67 -3.42
N VAL A 300 -5.35 -8.60 -3.33
CA VAL A 300 -6.07 -9.14 -4.48
C VAL A 300 -7.56 -9.14 -4.15
N ILE A 301 -8.39 -8.76 -5.12
CA ILE A 301 -9.86 -8.86 -5.01
C ILE A 301 -10.33 -9.99 -5.91
N ILE A 302 -11.14 -10.87 -5.36
CA ILE A 302 -11.74 -12.00 -6.05
C ILE A 302 -13.23 -12.00 -5.71
N ARG A 303 -14.10 -11.81 -6.70
CA ARG A 303 -15.58 -11.70 -6.53
C ARG A 303 -15.94 -10.80 -5.33
N ASP A 304 -15.48 -9.55 -5.37
CA ASP A 304 -15.70 -8.52 -4.36
C ASP A 304 -15.07 -8.75 -2.97
N LYS A 305 -14.39 -9.88 -2.75
CA LYS A 305 -13.67 -10.15 -1.51
C LYS A 305 -12.19 -9.77 -1.63
N GLU A 306 -11.75 -8.89 -0.75
CA GLU A 306 -10.36 -8.39 -0.71
C GLU A 306 -9.48 -9.20 0.25
N TYR A 307 -8.27 -9.50 -0.19
CA TYR A 307 -7.25 -10.24 0.58
C TYR A 307 -5.96 -9.41 0.63
N GLN A 308 -5.49 -9.05 1.83
CA GLN A 308 -4.26 -8.27 2.02
C GLN A 308 -3.01 -9.14 1.91
N LEU A 309 -2.22 -8.94 0.86
CA LEU A 309 -1.07 -9.79 0.52
C LEU A 309 0.24 -9.21 1.06
N ALA A 310 0.95 -10.03 1.83
CA ALA A 310 2.26 -9.70 2.38
C ALA A 310 3.41 -10.23 1.50
N ARG A 311 3.28 -11.47 1.02
CA ARG A 311 4.34 -12.24 0.34
C ARG A 311 3.76 -13.23 -0.66
N LEU A 312 4.59 -13.67 -1.61
CA LEU A 312 4.21 -14.59 -2.67
C LEU A 312 5.34 -15.53 -3.08
N GLN A 313 4.97 -16.65 -3.68
CA GLN A 313 5.89 -17.60 -4.30
C GLN A 313 5.18 -18.32 -5.45
N TYR A 314 5.86 -18.44 -6.59
CA TYR A 314 5.41 -19.34 -7.66
C TYR A 314 6.08 -20.70 -7.49
N LEU A 315 5.30 -21.77 -7.65
CA LEU A 315 5.80 -23.14 -7.64
C LEU A 315 5.44 -23.83 -8.96
N PRO A 316 6.34 -24.61 -9.56
CA PRO A 316 6.01 -25.42 -10.72
C PRO A 316 4.93 -26.44 -10.36
N ARG A 317 4.01 -26.68 -11.29
CA ARG A 317 3.03 -27.75 -11.15
C ARG A 317 3.74 -29.10 -10.99
N GLY A 318 3.23 -29.93 -10.09
CA GLY A 318 3.67 -31.31 -9.95
C GLY A 318 3.45 -32.06 -11.26
N LYS A 319 4.32 -33.05 -11.52
CA LYS A 319 4.12 -34.00 -12.62
C LYS A 319 2.94 -34.91 -12.31
#